data_AF-A0A1G6GNY6-F1
#
_entry.id   AF-A0A1G6GNY6-F1
#
_cell.length_a   1.000
_cell.length_b   1.000
_cell.length_c   1.000
_cell.angle_alpha   90.00
_cell.angle_beta   90.00
_cell.angle_gamma   90.00
#
_symmetry.space_group_name_H-M   'P 1'
#
loop_
_entity.id
_entity.type
_entity.pdbx_description
1 polymer ?
#
loop_
_entity_poly.entity_id
_entity_poly.type
_entity_poly.pdbx_seq_one_letter_code
_entity_poly.pdbx_strand_id
1 'polypeptide(L)'
;MSMHEIEDLIEITIRTLHSSDIPAAEKRQLFANCYRLQAYFDTSYTHFRLMDILLENDYMQTYRIDDFPLAKKYPDYYQDLKSKRFEYLNEYPEDQQVQSDVEHDINADIDVEDQDNDIIAVWDRDSDLIYVEFGTPYYTLHDETVVYDKALAVAVKIIELVHQSKPNLAYDWALFMVFYLLEEVEAGKVDQLIEDYFSKIQPIITNISPDHDALCLAEMSDIDQEQRQEWFGESTNRVLDYLKI
;
A
#
# COMPACT_ATOMS: atom_id res chain seq x y z
N MET A 1 -12.55 2.17 -11.45
CA MET A 1 -13.36 1.10 -10.79
C MET A 1 -12.46 0.66 -9.68
N SER A 2 -12.90 0.77 -8.42
CA SER A 2 -12.01 0.53 -7.29
C SER A 2 -11.50 -0.91 -7.31
N MET A 3 -10.19 -1.08 -7.13
CA MET A 3 -9.51 -2.38 -7.11
C MET A 3 -9.61 -3.02 -5.72
N HIS A 4 -10.83 -3.36 -5.30
CA HIS A 4 -11.10 -3.91 -3.96
C HIS A 4 -10.32 -5.20 -3.67
N GLU A 5 -10.00 -6.00 -4.67
CA GLU A 5 -9.13 -7.19 -4.55
C GLU A 5 -7.74 -6.86 -4.00
N ILE A 6 -7.18 -5.69 -4.35
CA ILE A 6 -5.89 -5.22 -3.84
C ILE A 6 -6.07 -4.73 -2.39
N GLU A 7 -7.17 -4.05 -2.09
CA GLU A 7 -7.51 -3.67 -0.70
C GLU A 7 -7.55 -4.91 0.21
N ASP A 8 -8.23 -5.97 -0.24
CA ASP A 8 -8.39 -7.23 0.49
C ASP A 8 -7.06 -7.98 0.62
N LEU A 9 -6.26 -8.03 -0.45
CA LEU A 9 -4.91 -8.61 -0.42
C LEU A 9 -4.04 -7.94 0.64
N ILE A 10 -4.00 -6.61 0.66
CA ILE A 10 -3.22 -5.83 1.62
C ILE A 10 -3.76 -6.01 3.04
N GLU A 11 -5.08 -5.99 3.22
CA GLU A 11 -5.70 -6.19 4.52
C GLU A 11 -5.34 -7.56 5.12
N ILE A 12 -5.53 -8.64 4.34
CA ILE A 12 -5.23 -10.01 4.77
C ILE A 12 -3.74 -10.20 5.03
N THR A 13 -2.89 -9.53 4.24
CA THR A 13 -1.44 -9.53 4.44
C THR A 13 -1.06 -8.92 5.79
N ILE A 14 -1.57 -7.74 6.11
CA ILE A 14 -1.27 -7.06 7.37
C ILE A 14 -1.74 -7.89 8.56
N ARG A 15 -2.96 -8.46 8.51
CA ARG A 15 -3.47 -9.36 9.57
C ARG A 15 -2.58 -10.60 9.76
N THR A 16 -2.09 -11.17 8.65
CA THR A 16 -1.21 -12.35 8.68
C THR A 16 0.16 -12.01 9.26
N LEU A 17 0.78 -10.92 8.81
CA LEU A 17 2.06 -10.45 9.32
C LEU A 17 1.98 -10.05 10.80
N HIS A 18 0.90 -9.39 11.22
CA HIS A 18 0.64 -9.08 12.63
C HIS A 18 0.68 -10.33 13.50
N SER A 19 0.08 -11.43 13.04
CA SER A 19 0.02 -12.72 13.75
C SER A 19 1.33 -13.53 13.68
N SER A 20 2.34 -13.07 12.93
CA SER A 20 3.62 -13.77 12.78
C SER A 20 4.60 -13.44 13.93
N ASP A 21 5.66 -14.24 14.04
CA ASP A 21 6.70 -14.07 15.08
C ASP A 21 7.84 -13.10 14.67
N ILE A 22 7.74 -12.42 13.53
CA ILE A 22 8.79 -11.48 13.10
C ILE A 22 8.84 -10.26 14.03
N PRO A 23 9.99 -9.57 14.16
CA PRO A 23 10.13 -8.38 15.00
C PRO A 23 9.13 -7.27 14.65
N ALA A 24 8.67 -6.52 15.66
CA ALA A 24 7.71 -5.43 15.46
C ALA A 24 8.19 -4.36 14.45
N ALA A 25 9.48 -4.00 14.51
CA ALA A 25 10.11 -3.10 13.54
C ALA A 25 9.98 -3.64 12.10
N GLU A 26 10.19 -4.94 11.91
CA GLU A 26 10.06 -5.57 10.60
C GLU A 26 8.60 -5.61 10.12
N LYS A 27 7.63 -5.89 11.02
CA LYS A 27 6.20 -5.78 10.71
C LYS A 27 5.86 -4.38 10.24
N ARG A 28 6.31 -3.35 10.96
CA ARG A 28 6.04 -1.95 10.66
C ARG A 28 6.57 -1.54 9.29
N GLN A 29 7.79 -1.95 8.95
CA GLN A 29 8.37 -1.71 7.63
C GLN A 29 7.58 -2.43 6.53
N LEU A 30 7.17 -3.69 6.76
CA LEU A 30 6.34 -4.40 5.79
C LEU A 30 4.96 -3.77 5.63
N PHE A 31 4.34 -3.25 6.69
CA PHE A 31 3.07 -2.52 6.60
C PHE A 31 3.23 -1.26 5.76
N ALA A 32 4.30 -0.49 5.98
CA ALA A 32 4.61 0.69 5.18
C ALA A 32 4.78 0.35 3.68
N ASN A 33 5.50 -0.74 3.39
CA ASN A 33 5.66 -1.20 2.01
C ASN A 33 4.32 -1.67 1.40
N CYS A 34 3.46 -2.36 2.16
CA CYS A 34 2.14 -2.78 1.70
C CYS A 34 1.24 -1.58 1.36
N TYR A 35 1.15 -0.58 2.24
CA TYR A 35 0.34 0.61 1.96
C TYR A 35 0.91 1.47 0.84
N ARG A 36 2.24 1.54 0.72
CA ARG A 36 2.87 2.17 -0.45
C ARG A 36 2.50 1.46 -1.74
N LEU A 37 2.48 0.12 -1.75
CA LEU A 37 2.04 -0.66 -2.91
C LEU A 37 0.59 -0.36 -3.25
N GLN A 38 -0.30 -0.37 -2.25
CA GLN A 38 -1.71 -0.05 -2.41
C GLN A 38 -1.94 1.32 -3.06
N ALA A 39 -1.15 2.34 -2.66
CA ALA A 39 -1.26 3.71 -3.15
C ALA A 39 -0.99 3.87 -4.67
N TYR A 40 -0.40 2.88 -5.35
CA TYR A 40 -0.23 2.91 -6.81
C TYR A 40 -1.50 2.55 -7.58
N PHE A 41 -2.54 2.05 -6.90
CA PHE A 41 -3.76 1.54 -7.52
C PHE A 41 -4.99 2.36 -7.13
N ASP A 42 -6.07 2.28 -7.92
CA ASP A 42 -7.38 2.91 -7.66
C ASP A 42 -8.05 2.24 -6.45
N THR A 43 -7.56 2.52 -5.25
CA THR A 43 -7.98 1.93 -3.98
C THR A 43 -8.36 3.00 -2.97
N SER A 44 -9.20 2.61 -2.01
CA SER A 44 -9.63 3.45 -0.89
C SER A 44 -8.56 3.47 0.21
N TYR A 45 -8.70 4.42 1.14
CA TYR A 45 -7.94 4.41 2.38
C TYR A 45 -8.45 3.30 3.32
N THR A 46 -7.67 2.23 3.50
CA THR A 46 -8.10 1.01 4.21
C THR A 46 -7.60 0.91 5.65
N HIS A 47 -6.74 1.82 6.10
CA HIS A 47 -6.08 1.74 7.41
C HIS A 47 -7.05 1.64 8.59
N PHE A 48 -8.20 2.31 8.54
CA PHE A 48 -9.19 2.25 9.62
C PHE A 48 -9.79 0.85 9.85
N ARG A 49 -9.75 -0.05 8.85
CA ARG A 49 -10.16 -1.46 9.00
C ARG A 49 -9.18 -2.26 9.88
N LEU A 50 -8.00 -1.70 10.12
CA LEU A 50 -6.85 -2.33 10.79
C LEU A 50 -6.27 -1.46 11.91
N MET A 51 -6.96 -0.40 12.34
CA MET A 51 -6.39 0.63 13.20
C MET A 51 -5.80 0.06 14.51
N ASP A 52 -6.45 -0.94 15.11
CA ASP A 52 -5.96 -1.66 16.28
C ASP A 52 -4.60 -2.32 16.03
N ILE A 53 -4.48 -3.05 14.92
CA ILE A 53 -3.23 -3.69 14.49
C ILE A 53 -2.15 -2.65 14.19
N LEU A 54 -2.51 -1.56 13.51
CA LEU A 54 -1.56 -0.52 13.13
C LEU A 54 -1.01 0.23 14.35
N LEU A 55 -1.85 0.50 15.36
CA LEU A 55 -1.41 1.09 16.62
C LEU A 55 -0.55 0.12 17.42
N GLU A 56 -0.92 -1.15 17.50
CA GLU A 56 -0.17 -2.15 18.27
C GLU A 56 1.26 -2.37 17.75
N ASN A 57 1.48 -2.23 16.43
CA ASN A 57 2.79 -2.39 15.80
C ASN A 57 3.53 -1.05 15.60
N ASP A 58 3.04 0.01 16.25
CA ASP A 58 3.42 1.41 16.11
C ASP A 58 3.55 1.89 14.65
N TYR A 59 2.82 1.29 13.71
CA TYR A 59 2.72 1.86 12.36
C TYR A 59 1.93 3.17 12.38
N MET A 60 0.93 3.26 13.25
CA MET A 60 0.19 4.50 13.53
C MET A 60 0.58 5.07 14.90
N GLN A 61 0.73 6.38 14.96
CA GLN A 61 0.80 7.15 16.20
C GLN A 61 -0.41 8.05 16.33
N THR A 62 -0.77 8.39 17.57
CA THR A 62 -1.90 9.26 17.84
C THR A 62 -1.49 10.51 18.61
N TYR A 63 -2.16 11.60 18.29
CA TYR A 63 -2.04 12.88 18.98
C TYR A 63 -3.42 13.37 19.36
N ARG A 64 -3.51 14.05 20.51
CA ARG A 64 -4.62 14.98 20.72
C ARG A 64 -4.39 16.23 19.87
N ILE A 65 -5.46 16.88 19.43
CA ILE A 65 -5.36 18.11 18.63
C ILE A 65 -4.40 19.13 19.26
N ASP A 66 -4.52 19.40 20.56
CA ASP A 66 -3.73 20.43 21.24
C ASP A 66 -2.23 20.07 21.37
N ASP A 67 -1.90 18.78 21.23
CA ASP A 67 -0.53 18.26 21.30
C ASP A 67 0.11 18.12 19.91
N PHE A 68 -0.67 18.22 18.83
CA PHE A 68 -0.15 18.07 17.48
C PHE A 68 0.74 19.26 17.09
N PRO A 69 1.96 19.06 16.56
CA PRO A 69 2.93 20.14 16.37
C PRO A 69 2.42 21.33 15.54
N LEU A 70 1.59 21.07 14.52
CA LEU A 70 1.04 22.12 13.67
C LEU A 70 -0.14 22.89 14.27
N ALA A 71 -0.78 22.38 15.33
CA ALA A 71 -1.91 23.06 15.96
C ALA A 71 -1.54 24.42 16.55
N LYS A 72 -0.26 24.60 16.96
CA LYS A 72 0.25 25.90 17.42
C LYS A 72 0.51 26.88 16.28
N LYS A 73 0.86 26.37 15.10
CA LYS A 73 1.16 27.17 13.91
C LYS A 73 -0.13 27.62 13.22
N TYR A 74 -1.16 26.77 13.22
CA TYR A 74 -2.44 27.01 12.55
C TYR A 74 -3.65 26.85 13.49
N PRO A 75 -3.74 27.62 14.59
CA PRO A 75 -4.71 27.36 15.66
C PRO A 75 -6.17 27.34 15.19
N ASP A 76 -6.56 28.24 14.29
CA ASP A 76 -7.95 28.35 13.82
C ASP A 76 -8.37 27.12 12.99
N TYR A 77 -7.51 26.64 12.10
CA TYR A 77 -7.74 25.42 11.32
C TYR A 77 -7.95 24.20 12.23
N TYR A 78 -7.05 24.01 13.22
CA TYR A 78 -7.12 22.86 14.11
C TYR A 78 -8.28 22.94 15.11
N GLN A 79 -8.78 24.13 15.46
CA GLN A 79 -10.04 24.25 16.20
C GLN A 79 -11.25 23.91 15.31
N ASP A 80 -11.23 24.30 14.03
CA ASP A 80 -12.30 23.98 13.08
C ASP A 80 -12.43 22.47 12.78
N LEU A 81 -11.32 21.71 12.84
CA LEU A 81 -11.34 20.24 12.70
C LEU A 81 -12.37 19.56 13.60
N LYS A 82 -12.59 20.09 14.81
CA LYS A 82 -13.58 19.53 15.77
C LYS A 82 -15.01 19.54 15.23
N SER A 83 -15.31 20.39 14.23
CA SER A 83 -16.61 20.41 13.55
C SER A 83 -16.75 19.31 12.49
N LYS A 84 -15.62 18.88 11.91
CA LYS A 84 -15.54 17.88 10.85
C LYS A 84 -15.55 16.48 11.44
N ARG A 85 -16.21 15.54 10.75
CA ARG A 85 -16.20 14.13 11.18
C ARG A 85 -14.85 13.49 10.92
N PHE A 86 -14.27 13.79 9.77
CA PHE A 86 -13.06 13.19 9.24
C PHE A 86 -12.36 14.23 8.36
N GLU A 87 -11.04 14.28 8.38
CA GLU A 87 -10.27 15.19 7.51
C GLU A 87 -8.86 14.66 7.25
N TYR A 88 -8.37 14.80 6.02
CA TYR A 88 -6.95 14.62 5.72
C TYR A 88 -6.21 15.90 6.05
N LEU A 89 -5.16 15.79 6.85
CA LEU A 89 -4.39 16.94 7.31
C LEU A 89 -3.15 17.07 6.42
N ASN A 90 -3.00 18.23 5.81
CA ASN A 90 -1.85 18.53 4.95
C ASN A 90 -0.83 19.39 5.69
N GLU A 91 0.42 19.38 5.22
CA GLU A 91 1.50 20.14 5.84
C GLU A 91 1.20 21.65 5.91
N TYR A 92 0.56 22.16 4.86
CA TYR A 92 0.16 23.56 4.72
C TYR A 92 -1.37 23.66 4.52
N PRO A 93 -2.17 23.66 5.59
CA PRO A 93 -3.63 23.63 5.48
C PRO A 93 -4.25 24.89 4.84
N GLU A 94 -3.50 26.00 4.79
CA GLU A 94 -3.96 27.26 4.18
C GLU A 94 -3.94 27.22 2.65
N ASP A 95 -3.03 26.43 2.04
CA ASP A 95 -2.91 26.33 0.58
C ASP A 95 -4.09 25.60 -0.07
N GLN A 96 -4.84 24.80 0.71
CA GLN A 96 -6.07 24.15 0.26
C GLN A 96 -7.20 25.14 -0.03
N GLN A 97 -7.23 26.30 0.63
CA GLN A 97 -8.24 27.32 0.38
C GLN A 97 -8.08 27.98 -0.99
N VAL A 98 -6.88 27.93 -1.58
CA VAL A 98 -6.61 28.53 -2.88
C VAL A 98 -7.07 27.63 -4.03
N GLN A 99 -7.06 26.30 -3.86
CA GLN A 99 -7.46 25.36 -4.92
C GLN A 99 -8.98 25.18 -5.05
N SER A 100 -9.78 25.44 -4.01
CA SER A 100 -11.24 25.30 -4.10
C SER A 100 -11.95 26.46 -4.82
N ASP A 101 -11.29 27.60 -4.95
CA ASP A 101 -11.88 28.84 -5.50
C ASP A 101 -11.42 29.15 -6.94
N VAL A 102 -10.51 28.35 -7.51
CA VAL A 102 -10.11 28.50 -8.92
C VAL A 102 -11.02 27.65 -9.80
N GLU A 103 -12.19 28.21 -10.14
CA GLU A 103 -12.76 27.95 -11.46
C GLU A 103 -11.67 28.24 -12.49
N HIS A 104 -11.33 27.25 -13.31
CA HIS A 104 -10.36 27.29 -14.41
C HIS A 104 -10.33 28.67 -15.13
N ASP A 105 -9.41 29.55 -14.74
CA ASP A 105 -9.01 30.69 -15.57
C ASP A 105 -7.72 30.32 -16.29
N ILE A 106 -7.86 30.05 -17.59
CA ILE A 106 -6.91 29.31 -18.43
C ILE A 106 -5.73 30.19 -18.90
N ASN A 107 -5.40 31.29 -18.22
CA ASN A 107 -4.43 32.28 -18.73
C ASN A 107 -3.62 33.01 -17.64
N ALA A 108 -3.05 32.30 -16.68
CA ALA A 108 -2.01 32.86 -15.84
C ALA A 108 -0.79 31.95 -15.84
N ASP A 109 0.25 32.36 -16.58
CA ASP A 109 1.62 31.86 -16.47
C ASP A 109 2.16 32.17 -15.06
N ILE A 110 1.74 31.39 -14.07
CA ILE A 110 2.34 31.38 -12.74
C ILE A 110 3.09 30.05 -12.65
N ASP A 111 4.42 30.13 -12.80
CA ASP A 111 5.35 29.12 -12.28
C ASP A 111 5.22 29.13 -10.74
N VAL A 112 4.15 28.53 -10.21
CA VAL A 112 4.16 28.02 -8.84
C VAL A 112 4.98 26.75 -8.95
N GLU A 113 6.20 26.73 -8.40
CA GLU A 113 6.88 25.47 -8.15
C GLU A 113 5.89 24.60 -7.38
N ASP A 114 5.37 23.52 -8.00
CA ASP A 114 4.47 22.54 -7.41
C ASP A 114 5.13 21.97 -6.15
N GLN A 115 4.98 22.66 -5.03
CA GLN A 115 5.25 22.07 -3.72
C GLN A 115 4.03 21.22 -3.42
N ASP A 116 4.17 19.92 -3.63
CA ASP A 116 3.16 18.95 -3.23
C ASP A 116 2.82 19.18 -1.74
N ASN A 117 1.60 19.63 -1.48
CA ASN A 117 1.12 19.82 -0.12
C ASN A 117 0.72 18.46 0.45
N ASP A 118 1.71 17.71 0.92
CA ASP A 118 1.55 16.32 1.31
C ASP A 118 0.53 16.14 2.45
N ILE A 119 -0.22 15.04 2.40
CA ILE A 119 -1.03 14.57 3.51
C ILE A 119 -0.07 13.98 4.55
N ILE A 120 -0.11 14.54 5.76
CA ILE A 120 0.83 14.22 6.85
C ILE A 120 0.16 13.47 8.01
N ALA A 121 -1.16 13.54 8.09
CA ALA A 121 -1.92 12.96 9.19
C ALA A 121 -3.41 12.90 8.83
N VAL A 122 -4.19 12.22 9.66
CA VAL A 122 -5.64 12.10 9.50
C VAL A 122 -6.33 12.43 10.82
N TRP A 123 -7.37 13.26 10.76
CA TRP A 123 -8.24 13.54 11.89
C TRP A 123 -9.46 12.62 11.88
N ASP A 124 -9.78 12.02 13.03
CA ASP A 124 -11.05 11.35 13.26
C ASP A 124 -11.73 11.88 14.52
N ARG A 125 -12.94 12.41 14.35
CA ARG A 125 -13.73 12.98 15.44
C ARG A 125 -14.26 11.92 16.40
N ASP A 126 -14.56 10.72 15.90
CA ASP A 126 -15.18 9.69 16.72
C ASP A 126 -14.21 9.20 17.81
N SER A 127 -12.89 9.23 17.53
CA SER A 127 -11.82 8.96 18.50
C SER A 127 -11.25 10.21 19.21
N ASP A 128 -11.50 11.43 18.71
CA ASP A 128 -10.85 12.68 19.16
C ASP A 128 -9.32 12.64 19.00
N LEU A 129 -8.84 11.97 17.94
CA LEU A 129 -7.42 11.76 17.69
C LEU A 129 -7.00 12.17 16.28
N ILE A 130 -5.77 12.67 16.19
CA ILE A 130 -5.01 12.80 14.96
C ILE A 130 -4.12 11.56 14.84
N TYR A 131 -4.22 10.86 13.72
CA TYR A 131 -3.44 9.69 13.38
C TYR A 131 -2.30 10.08 12.45
N VAL A 132 -1.10 9.62 12.78
CA VAL A 132 0.13 9.95 12.06
C VAL A 132 0.79 8.65 11.64
N GLU A 133 1.00 8.49 10.35
CA GLU A 133 1.53 7.26 9.77
C GLU A 133 3.06 7.20 9.89
N PHE A 134 3.58 6.00 10.01
CA PHE A 134 5.02 5.74 9.95
C PHE A 134 5.61 6.24 8.62
N GLY A 135 6.64 7.07 8.72
CA GLY A 135 7.30 7.71 7.57
C GLY A 135 6.91 9.15 7.31
N THR A 136 5.88 9.65 7.99
CA THR A 136 5.53 11.06 7.94
C THR A 136 6.45 11.92 8.83
N PRO A 137 6.61 13.23 8.57
CA PRO A 137 7.48 14.11 9.35
C PRO A 137 7.12 14.23 10.85
N TYR A 138 5.88 13.90 11.22
CA TYR A 138 5.36 14.03 12.59
C TYR A 138 5.38 12.71 13.37
N TYR A 139 5.94 11.65 12.78
CA TYR A 139 6.15 10.39 13.46
C TYR A 139 7.38 10.48 14.38
N THR A 140 7.21 10.22 15.68
CA THR A 140 8.18 10.57 16.74
C THR A 140 9.06 9.43 17.24
N LEU A 141 8.79 8.18 16.87
CA LEU A 141 9.74 7.10 17.11
C LEU A 141 10.87 7.22 16.08
N HIS A 142 11.83 8.10 16.36
CA HIS A 142 12.88 8.55 15.43
C HIS A 142 14.04 7.59 15.21
N ASP A 143 13.98 6.38 15.77
CA ASP A 143 15.12 5.44 15.70
C ASP A 143 15.14 4.63 14.39
N GLU A 144 14.08 4.70 13.58
CA GLU A 144 13.96 3.92 12.34
C GLU A 144 13.54 4.79 11.16
N THR A 145 14.39 4.87 10.15
CA THR A 145 14.01 5.42 8.83
C THR A 145 13.13 4.42 8.10
N VAL A 146 12.08 4.88 7.42
CA VAL A 146 11.30 4.01 6.53
C VAL A 146 12.17 3.56 5.38
N VAL A 147 12.17 2.26 5.12
CA VAL A 147 12.86 1.66 3.99
C VAL A 147 11.81 1.12 3.04
N TYR A 148 11.67 1.79 1.90
CA TYR A 148 10.85 1.29 0.80
C TYR A 148 11.70 0.40 -0.09
N ASP A 149 11.39 -0.89 -0.05
CA ASP A 149 12.02 -1.89 -0.91
C ASP A 149 11.36 -1.90 -2.29
N LYS A 150 12.01 -2.55 -3.26
CA LYS A 150 11.40 -2.78 -4.58
C LYS A 150 10.14 -3.62 -4.42
N ALA A 151 9.07 -3.28 -5.14
CA ALA A 151 7.78 -3.96 -5.08
C ALA A 151 7.89 -5.49 -5.17
N LEU A 152 8.63 -5.99 -6.17
CA LEU A 152 8.88 -7.43 -6.34
C LEU A 152 9.67 -8.06 -5.17
N ALA A 153 10.60 -7.33 -4.55
CA ALA A 153 11.34 -7.83 -3.39
C ALA A 153 10.44 -7.96 -2.15
N VAL A 154 9.57 -6.97 -1.93
CA VAL A 154 8.54 -6.99 -0.87
C VAL A 154 7.63 -8.20 -1.04
N ALA A 155 7.10 -8.40 -2.26
CA ALA A 155 6.21 -9.51 -2.54
C ALA A 155 6.87 -10.88 -2.32
N VAL A 156 8.12 -11.08 -2.78
CA VAL A 156 8.89 -12.31 -2.51
C VAL A 156 9.02 -12.54 -1.01
N LYS A 157 9.39 -11.51 -0.24
CA LYS A 157 9.54 -11.60 1.21
C LYS A 157 8.22 -11.98 1.90
N ILE A 158 7.11 -11.40 1.47
CA ILE A 158 5.78 -11.75 2.01
C ILE A 158 5.45 -13.22 1.70
N ILE A 159 5.67 -13.68 0.47
CA ILE A 159 5.47 -15.09 0.08
C ILE A 159 6.27 -16.02 0.99
N GLU A 160 7.57 -15.75 1.18
CA GLU A 160 8.45 -16.53 2.05
C GLU A 160 7.97 -16.57 3.52
N LEU A 161 7.37 -15.49 4.02
CA LEU A 161 6.85 -15.43 5.38
C LEU A 161 5.51 -16.17 5.55
N VAL A 162 4.64 -16.12 4.55
CA VAL A 162 3.24 -16.56 4.73
C VAL A 162 2.95 -17.94 4.16
N HIS A 163 3.75 -18.47 3.24
CA HIS A 163 3.37 -19.66 2.46
C HIS A 163 3.05 -20.91 3.28
N GLN A 164 3.67 -21.09 4.45
CA GLN A 164 3.44 -22.27 5.29
C GLN A 164 2.11 -22.17 6.07
N SER A 165 1.71 -20.96 6.47
CA SER A 165 0.54 -20.73 7.32
C SER A 165 -0.69 -20.29 6.50
N LYS A 166 -0.46 -19.61 5.37
CA LYS A 166 -1.46 -19.03 4.47
C LYS A 166 -1.05 -19.27 3.01
N PRO A 167 -1.14 -20.51 2.51
CA PRO A 167 -0.72 -20.84 1.13
C PRO A 167 -1.51 -20.07 0.06
N ASN A 168 -2.83 -19.87 0.23
CA ASN A 168 -3.62 -19.07 -0.73
C ASN A 168 -3.12 -17.62 -0.81
N LEU A 169 -2.76 -17.01 0.33
CA LEU A 169 -2.21 -15.66 0.35
C LEU A 169 -0.86 -15.58 -0.38
N ALA A 170 0.01 -16.57 -0.18
CA ALA A 170 1.26 -16.66 -0.94
C ALA A 170 1.01 -16.80 -2.45
N TYR A 171 -0.04 -17.54 -2.83
CA TYR A 171 -0.47 -17.66 -4.22
C TYR A 171 -1.02 -16.34 -4.78
N ASP A 172 -1.89 -15.64 -4.04
CA ASP A 172 -2.38 -14.30 -4.40
C ASP A 172 -1.23 -13.31 -4.62
N TRP A 173 -0.21 -13.31 -3.75
CA TRP A 173 0.97 -12.46 -3.96
C TRP A 173 1.74 -12.83 -5.23
N ALA A 174 1.80 -14.11 -5.61
CA ALA A 174 2.41 -14.51 -6.87
C ALA A 174 1.59 -14.02 -8.08
N LEU A 175 0.25 -14.12 -8.03
CA LEU A 175 -0.62 -13.53 -9.04
C LEU A 175 -0.44 -12.01 -9.10
N PHE A 176 -0.43 -11.34 -7.94
CA PHE A 176 -0.24 -9.89 -7.85
C PHE A 176 1.08 -9.44 -8.48
N MET A 177 2.18 -10.15 -8.19
CA MET A 177 3.48 -9.89 -8.82
C MET A 177 3.41 -9.97 -10.34
N VAL A 178 2.73 -10.98 -10.87
CA VAL A 178 2.65 -11.23 -12.30
C VAL A 178 1.75 -10.23 -13.01
N PHE A 179 0.57 -9.95 -12.47
CA PHE A 179 -0.43 -9.15 -13.18
C PHE A 179 -0.29 -7.65 -12.94
N TYR A 180 0.23 -7.24 -11.79
CA TYR A 180 0.25 -5.82 -11.41
C TYR A 180 1.66 -5.25 -11.27
N LEU A 181 2.67 -6.07 -10.95
CA LEU A 181 4.04 -5.58 -10.72
C LEU A 181 5.01 -5.85 -11.88
N LEU A 182 4.67 -6.73 -12.83
CA LEU A 182 5.52 -6.98 -14.00
C LEU A 182 5.52 -5.81 -14.99
N GLU A 183 4.44 -5.03 -15.06
CA GLU A 183 4.34 -3.88 -15.96
C GLU A 183 5.31 -2.75 -15.63
N GLU A 184 5.82 -2.69 -14.39
CA GLU A 184 6.86 -1.74 -13.98
C GLU A 184 8.23 -1.99 -14.63
N VAL A 185 8.37 -3.05 -15.45
CA VAL A 185 9.68 -3.46 -15.99
C VAL A 185 9.75 -3.35 -17.51
N GLU A 186 10.82 -2.71 -17.97
CA GLU A 186 11.16 -2.57 -19.39
C GLU A 186 11.13 -3.90 -20.15
N ALA A 187 10.49 -3.88 -21.32
CA ALA A 187 10.47 -5.00 -22.27
C ALA A 187 11.90 -5.52 -22.52
N GLY A 188 12.09 -6.84 -22.37
CA GLY A 188 13.37 -7.51 -22.63
C GLY A 188 14.19 -7.91 -21.39
N LYS A 189 13.71 -7.65 -20.17
CA LYS A 189 14.39 -8.04 -18.91
C LYS A 189 13.76 -9.22 -18.17
N VAL A 190 12.79 -9.91 -18.79
CA VAL A 190 12.03 -11.00 -18.14
C VAL A 190 12.91 -12.12 -17.58
N ASP A 191 13.99 -12.48 -18.27
CA ASP A 191 14.90 -13.52 -17.80
C ASP A 191 15.63 -13.14 -16.52
N GLN A 192 16.06 -11.88 -16.41
CA GLN A 192 16.68 -11.38 -15.18
C GLN A 192 15.67 -11.32 -14.04
N LEU A 193 14.41 -10.95 -14.31
CA LEU A 193 13.36 -10.95 -13.28
C LEU A 193 13.07 -12.35 -12.77
N ILE A 194 13.03 -13.33 -13.67
CA ILE A 194 12.86 -14.73 -13.30
C ILE A 194 14.01 -15.15 -12.37
N GLU A 195 15.24 -14.83 -12.73
CA GLU A 195 16.40 -15.15 -11.89
C GLU A 195 16.34 -14.44 -10.52
N ASP A 196 16.09 -13.13 -10.51
CA ASP A 196 16.18 -12.28 -9.32
C ASP A 196 15.05 -12.53 -8.30
N TYR A 197 13.84 -12.84 -8.78
CA TYR A 197 12.64 -12.90 -7.96
C TYR A 197 11.89 -14.23 -8.11
N PHE A 198 11.43 -14.58 -9.32
CA PHE A 198 10.49 -15.69 -9.47
C PHE A 198 11.12 -17.06 -9.20
N SER A 199 12.42 -17.22 -9.42
CA SER A 199 13.15 -18.46 -9.14
C SER A 199 13.13 -18.84 -7.66
N LYS A 200 13.06 -17.85 -6.77
CA LYS A 200 13.00 -18.04 -5.31
C LYS A 200 11.66 -18.60 -4.86
N ILE A 201 10.58 -18.13 -5.50
CA ILE A 201 9.21 -18.50 -5.12
C ILE A 201 8.65 -19.66 -5.92
N GLN A 202 9.21 -19.99 -7.09
CA GLN A 202 8.73 -21.08 -7.94
C GLN A 202 8.56 -22.42 -7.19
N PRO A 203 9.51 -22.87 -6.34
CA PRO A 203 9.35 -24.11 -5.58
C PRO A 203 8.26 -24.03 -4.51
N ILE A 204 7.94 -22.83 -4.03
CA ILE A 204 6.86 -22.59 -3.06
C ILE A 204 5.53 -22.68 -3.80
N ILE A 205 5.36 -21.85 -4.82
CA ILE A 205 4.09 -21.71 -5.57
C ILE A 205 3.68 -23.02 -6.23
N THR A 206 4.62 -23.76 -6.84
CA THR A 206 4.26 -25.02 -7.51
C THR A 206 3.82 -26.16 -6.59
N ASN A 207 3.99 -26.01 -5.28
CA ASN A 207 3.52 -26.96 -4.29
C ASN A 207 2.19 -26.53 -3.63
N ILE A 208 1.68 -25.35 -3.97
CA ILE A 208 0.40 -24.85 -3.47
C ILE A 208 -0.72 -25.33 -4.39
N SER A 209 -1.76 -25.91 -3.79
CA SER A 209 -3.04 -26.16 -4.45
C SER A 209 -4.02 -25.10 -3.92
N PRO A 210 -4.18 -23.96 -4.61
CA PRO A 210 -5.00 -22.87 -4.10
C PRO A 210 -6.47 -23.30 -3.99
N ASP A 211 -7.14 -22.83 -2.93
CA ASP A 211 -8.60 -22.87 -2.85
C ASP A 211 -9.15 -21.61 -3.52
N HIS A 212 -9.77 -21.79 -4.68
CA HIS A 212 -10.18 -20.71 -5.58
C HIS A 212 -11.13 -19.72 -4.91
N ASP A 213 -12.07 -20.22 -4.09
CA ASP A 213 -13.05 -19.38 -3.39
C ASP A 213 -12.43 -18.51 -2.28
N ALA A 214 -11.15 -18.74 -1.97
CA ALA A 214 -10.41 -18.04 -0.93
C ALA A 214 -9.27 -17.16 -1.48
N LEU A 215 -9.18 -17.00 -2.80
CA LEU A 215 -8.24 -16.08 -3.45
C LEU A 215 -8.84 -14.68 -3.54
N CYS A 216 -8.02 -13.67 -3.25
CA CYS A 216 -8.38 -12.28 -3.51
C CYS A 216 -8.39 -12.00 -5.02
N LEU A 217 -7.50 -12.66 -5.76
CA LEU A 217 -7.32 -12.50 -7.21
C LEU A 217 -7.86 -13.71 -8.00
N ALA A 218 -8.97 -14.29 -7.55
CA ALA A 218 -9.58 -15.49 -8.12
C ALA A 218 -9.82 -15.37 -9.65
N GLU A 219 -10.31 -14.22 -10.11
CA GLU A 219 -10.55 -13.98 -11.54
C GLU A 219 -9.29 -14.13 -12.41
N MET A 220 -8.11 -13.83 -11.84
CA MET A 220 -6.83 -13.95 -12.54
C MET A 220 -6.34 -15.40 -12.62
N SER A 221 -6.80 -16.27 -11.72
CA SER A 221 -6.49 -17.70 -11.75
C SER A 221 -7.38 -18.53 -12.68
N ASP A 222 -8.52 -17.99 -13.09
CA ASP A 222 -9.48 -18.65 -13.99
C ASP A 222 -9.21 -18.42 -15.49
N ILE A 223 -8.18 -17.62 -15.82
CA ILE A 223 -7.87 -17.26 -17.20
C ILE A 223 -7.34 -18.49 -17.95
N ASP A 224 -8.05 -18.91 -19.00
CA ASP A 224 -7.61 -20.03 -19.82
C ASP A 224 -6.41 -19.68 -20.71
N GLN A 225 -5.79 -20.70 -21.31
CA GLN A 225 -4.59 -20.50 -22.13
C GLN A 225 -4.83 -19.59 -23.34
N GLU A 226 -6.04 -19.61 -23.94
CA GLU A 226 -6.37 -18.80 -25.11
C GLU A 226 -6.52 -17.33 -24.71
N GLN A 227 -7.32 -17.06 -23.67
CA GLN A 227 -7.49 -15.72 -23.09
C GLN A 227 -6.16 -15.14 -22.63
N ARG A 228 -5.32 -15.96 -21.99
CA ARG A 228 -4.01 -15.54 -21.50
C ARG A 228 -3.06 -15.10 -22.62
N GLN A 229 -3.06 -15.78 -23.77
CA GLN A 229 -2.26 -15.38 -24.92
C GLN A 229 -2.82 -14.15 -25.64
N GLU A 230 -4.13 -13.93 -25.56
CA GLU A 230 -4.79 -12.75 -26.13
C GLU A 230 -4.57 -11.49 -25.27
N TRP A 231 -4.68 -11.63 -23.94
CA TRP A 231 -4.76 -10.50 -23.02
C TRP A 231 -3.39 -10.05 -22.51
N PHE A 232 -2.39 -10.95 -22.47
CA PHE A 232 -1.10 -10.64 -21.85
C PHE A 232 0.07 -10.72 -22.83
N GLY A 233 1.08 -9.87 -22.57
CA GLY A 233 2.31 -9.85 -23.34
C GLY A 233 3.20 -11.08 -23.11
N GLU A 234 4.21 -11.23 -23.97
CA GLU A 234 5.18 -12.34 -23.92
C GLU A 234 5.84 -12.50 -22.54
N SER A 235 6.20 -11.38 -21.88
CA SER A 235 6.84 -11.40 -20.56
C SER A 235 5.96 -12.03 -19.49
N THR A 236 4.71 -11.57 -19.36
CA THR A 236 3.74 -12.09 -18.39
C THR A 236 3.48 -13.57 -18.64
N ASN A 237 3.28 -13.95 -19.90
CA ASN A 237 3.11 -15.34 -20.28
C ASN A 237 4.33 -16.18 -19.92
N ARG A 238 5.54 -15.70 -20.16
CA ARG A 238 6.74 -16.46 -19.81
C ARG A 238 6.88 -16.71 -18.31
N VAL A 239 6.48 -15.74 -17.47
CA VAL A 239 6.53 -15.89 -16.00
C VAL A 239 5.44 -16.85 -15.51
N LEU A 240 4.21 -16.74 -16.02
CA LEU A 240 3.12 -17.68 -15.67
C LEU A 240 3.50 -19.12 -16.01
N ASP A 241 4.08 -19.37 -17.19
CA ASP A 241 4.59 -20.70 -17.56
C ASP A 241 5.70 -21.19 -16.63
N TYR A 242 6.59 -20.29 -16.23
CA TYR A 242 7.67 -20.60 -15.30
C TYR A 242 7.15 -21.00 -13.91
N LEU A 243 6.16 -20.26 -13.40
CA LEU A 243 5.51 -20.51 -12.12
C LEU A 243 4.52 -21.68 -12.16
N LYS A 244 4.10 -22.12 -13.36
CA LYS A 244 3.07 -23.14 -13.58
C LYS A 244 1.71 -22.74 -12.98
N ILE A 245 1.36 -21.48 -13.20
CA ILE A 245 0.05 -20.88 -12.89
C ILE A 245 -0.78 -20.91 -14.18
#